data_AF-A0A7J4KG52-F1
#
_entry.id   AF-A0A7J4KG52-F1
#
_cell.length_a   1.000
_cell.length_b   1.000
_cell.length_c   1.000
_cell.angle_alpha   90.00
_cell.angle_beta   90.00
_cell.angle_gamma   90.00
#
_symmetry.space_group_name_H-M   'P 1'
#
loop_
_entity.id
_entity.type
_entity.pdbx_description
1 polymer ?
#
loop_
_entity_poly.entity_id
_entity_poly.type
_entity_poly.pdbx_seq_one_letter_code
_entity_poly.pdbx_strand_id
1 'polypeptide(L)'
;MQRCGVNLFIAIFFVLIVTGIAWGAAVTVQVFEKEENITPLAGALVYANNTLIGKTDDSGTIEVFSPGTEVIPLKVEKFGYDPWEGDIGENTTQILVELQKAKIALSVHLYDADTLDPVPGVSVTLEGDGSDSRVVSDSNGTAGFVVQSRTSYRIETDAEHYQPASMAVDIGISGKDVQVMLFRDDRFSIVVKDGDTGNPLAGARVFVEGIERGVTDPKGVITLPMPRGKVYLIRVVMEGYEDYNGRQIVESDTAFLTIPVTKAPFTIFVSVYNEENDPVEGAFILVDNVTAGTTGRYGRAVLTNITAGRYILEVQHPRYVPARQPLVVAIQGEDVVTELLYRKENITIRTVEGSASPVPGVKISLNGEEAGFTSDRGTLPVLLRVDLPYTITAEKDGYHEVTIEQEISSSNMTPSLEIPMKRNFNWMLFSIAGIGVVAVIGAILVFRRRSGGRSHGRRGGL
;
A
#
# COMPACT_ATOMS: atom_id res chain seq x y z
N MET A 1 -80.77 -103.37 4.34
CA MET A 1 -79.91 -102.31 3.77
C MET A 1 -79.51 -101.30 4.84
N GLN A 2 -78.72 -101.70 5.85
CA GLN A 2 -78.36 -100.79 6.96
C GLN A 2 -76.97 -101.02 7.56
N ARG A 3 -76.11 -101.82 6.90
CA ARG A 3 -74.76 -102.14 7.40
C ARG A 3 -73.60 -101.76 6.46
N CYS A 4 -73.87 -101.25 5.24
CA CYS A 4 -72.81 -100.75 4.34
C CYS A 4 -72.45 -99.28 4.58
N GLY A 5 -73.36 -98.45 5.11
CA GLY A 5 -73.09 -97.03 5.33
C GLY A 5 -72.10 -96.75 6.46
N VAL A 6 -72.13 -97.55 7.53
CA VAL A 6 -71.28 -97.35 8.71
C VAL A 6 -69.82 -97.74 8.43
N ASN A 7 -69.59 -98.81 7.68
CA ASN A 7 -68.21 -99.25 7.36
C ASN A 7 -67.54 -98.34 6.32
N LEU A 8 -68.29 -97.75 5.38
CA LEU A 8 -67.73 -96.78 4.43
C LEU A 8 -67.40 -95.45 5.12
N PHE A 9 -68.21 -95.02 6.09
CA PHE A 9 -67.94 -93.80 6.86
C PHE A 9 -66.74 -93.99 7.80
N ILE A 10 -66.58 -95.15 8.43
CA ILE A 10 -65.40 -95.47 9.26
C ILE A 10 -64.14 -95.61 8.40
N ALA A 11 -64.23 -96.18 7.19
CA ALA A 11 -63.08 -96.27 6.28
C ALA A 11 -62.64 -94.89 5.76
N ILE A 12 -63.58 -93.99 5.42
CA ILE A 12 -63.26 -92.61 5.02
C ILE A 12 -62.74 -91.80 6.22
N PHE A 13 -63.28 -92.01 7.43
CA PHE A 13 -62.81 -91.37 8.65
C PHE A 13 -61.41 -91.85 9.06
N PHE A 14 -61.07 -93.13 8.84
CA PHE A 14 -59.71 -93.64 9.06
C PHE A 14 -58.72 -93.19 7.96
N VAL A 15 -59.14 -93.07 6.70
CA VAL A 15 -58.28 -92.52 5.64
C VAL A 15 -58.01 -91.02 5.83
N LEU A 16 -58.95 -90.27 6.43
CA LEU A 16 -58.75 -88.88 6.86
C LEU A 16 -57.88 -88.72 8.12
N ILE A 17 -57.72 -89.77 8.93
CA ILE A 17 -56.84 -89.78 10.13
C ILE A 17 -55.44 -90.33 9.81
N VAL A 18 -55.27 -91.05 8.70
CA VAL A 18 -53.98 -91.62 8.24
C VAL A 18 -53.24 -90.71 7.25
N THR A 19 -53.79 -89.56 6.87
CA THR A 19 -52.94 -88.44 6.47
C THR A 19 -52.33 -87.85 7.73
N GLY A 20 -51.31 -88.52 8.26
CA GLY A 20 -50.38 -87.92 9.18
C GLY A 20 -49.85 -86.68 8.48
N ILE A 21 -50.38 -85.51 8.86
CA ILE A 21 -49.76 -84.24 8.57
C ILE A 21 -48.35 -84.42 9.11
N ALA A 22 -47.33 -84.45 8.25
CA ALA A 22 -45.97 -84.32 8.71
C ALA A 22 -45.94 -82.97 9.42
N TRP A 23 -46.02 -82.97 10.75
CA TRP A 23 -45.82 -81.77 11.54
C TRP A 23 -44.39 -81.35 11.23
N GLY A 24 -44.23 -80.26 10.48
CA GLY A 24 -42.91 -79.72 10.21
C GLY A 24 -42.16 -79.55 11.52
N ALA A 25 -40.89 -79.97 11.56
CA ALA A 25 -40.03 -79.72 12.70
C ALA A 25 -39.73 -78.22 12.77
N ALA A 26 -39.85 -77.63 13.95
CA ALA A 26 -39.41 -76.26 14.20
C ALA A 26 -37.88 -76.25 14.24
N VAL A 27 -37.29 -75.40 13.42
CA VAL A 27 -35.84 -75.14 13.38
C VAL A 27 -35.59 -73.78 14.01
N THR A 28 -34.75 -73.73 15.04
CA THR A 28 -34.35 -72.47 15.66
C THR A 28 -33.24 -71.81 14.84
N VAL A 29 -33.53 -70.66 14.25
CA VAL A 29 -32.51 -69.81 13.63
C VAL A 29 -32.08 -68.78 14.65
N GLN A 30 -30.79 -68.78 15.01
CA GLN A 30 -30.19 -67.83 15.92
C GLN A 30 -29.18 -66.96 15.17
N VAL A 31 -29.41 -65.65 15.18
CA VAL A 31 -28.63 -64.66 14.43
C VAL A 31 -27.80 -63.84 15.40
N PHE A 32 -26.50 -63.72 15.15
CA PHE A 32 -25.58 -62.95 15.97
C PHE A 32 -24.54 -62.23 15.13
N GLU A 33 -23.96 -61.19 15.70
CA GLU A 33 -22.87 -60.44 15.10
C GLU A 33 -21.56 -61.21 15.25
N LYS A 34 -20.79 -61.26 14.16
CA LYS A 34 -19.46 -61.86 14.13
C LYS A 34 -18.43 -60.91 14.74
N GLU A 35 -18.34 -60.89 16.06
CA GLU A 35 -17.27 -60.29 16.86
C GLU A 35 -16.83 -61.29 17.97
N GLU A 36 -15.75 -60.99 18.72
CA GLU A 36 -15.28 -61.85 19.84
C GLU A 36 -16.34 -62.06 20.93
N ASN A 37 -17.32 -61.16 21.03
CA ASN A 37 -18.51 -61.30 21.86
C ASN A 37 -19.74 -61.58 20.97
N ILE A 38 -20.28 -62.80 21.08
CA ILE A 38 -21.50 -63.25 20.37
C ILE A 38 -22.68 -62.36 20.78
N THR A 39 -22.91 -61.27 20.04
CA THR A 39 -23.98 -60.32 20.32
C THR A 39 -25.22 -60.73 19.52
N PRO A 40 -26.34 -61.11 20.16
CA PRO A 40 -27.55 -61.50 19.44
C PRO A 40 -28.12 -60.32 18.65
N LEU A 41 -28.56 -60.58 17.41
CA LEU A 41 -29.07 -59.56 16.51
C LEU A 41 -30.59 -59.61 16.42
N ALA A 42 -31.24 -58.72 17.16
CA ALA A 42 -32.69 -58.53 17.10
C ALA A 42 -33.15 -57.83 15.81
N GLY A 43 -34.33 -58.21 15.32
CA GLY A 43 -34.98 -57.59 14.16
C GLY A 43 -34.39 -57.93 12.79
N ALA A 44 -33.58 -58.99 12.67
CA ALA A 44 -33.08 -59.52 11.40
C ALA A 44 -34.22 -60.20 10.63
N LEU A 45 -34.42 -59.83 9.37
CA LEU A 45 -35.43 -60.41 8.48
C LEU A 45 -34.97 -61.80 8.04
N VAL A 46 -35.83 -62.80 8.21
CA VAL A 46 -35.53 -64.19 7.82
C VAL A 46 -36.49 -64.63 6.72
N TYR A 47 -35.93 -65.08 5.61
CA TYR A 47 -36.66 -65.57 4.44
C TYR A 47 -36.38 -67.05 4.23
N ALA A 48 -37.41 -67.84 3.99
CA ALA A 48 -37.30 -69.23 3.59
C ALA A 48 -37.98 -69.41 2.24
N ASN A 49 -37.34 -70.12 1.29
CA ASN A 49 -37.85 -70.21 -0.09
C ASN A 49 -38.16 -68.83 -0.71
N ASN A 50 -37.28 -67.85 -0.46
CA ASN A 50 -37.43 -66.47 -0.91
C ASN A 50 -38.71 -65.75 -0.42
N THR A 51 -39.36 -66.28 0.62
CA THR A 51 -40.56 -65.72 1.25
C THR A 51 -40.23 -65.27 2.66
N LEU A 52 -40.61 -64.03 3.03
CA LEU A 52 -40.35 -63.49 4.37
C LEU A 52 -41.15 -64.27 5.42
N ILE A 53 -40.46 -64.88 6.37
CA ILE A 53 -41.05 -65.65 7.48
C ILE A 53 -41.28 -64.77 8.70
N GLY A 54 -40.35 -63.87 9.00
CA GLY A 54 -40.48 -62.98 10.13
C GLY A 54 -39.20 -62.23 10.45
N LYS A 55 -39.10 -61.79 11.71
CA LYS A 55 -37.93 -61.12 12.26
C LYS A 55 -37.45 -61.82 13.53
N THR A 56 -36.15 -61.81 13.78
CA THR A 56 -35.62 -62.25 15.06
C THR A 56 -36.10 -61.39 16.22
N ASP A 57 -36.30 -62.01 17.38
CA ASP A 57 -36.68 -61.35 18.63
C ASP A 57 -35.48 -60.67 19.34
N ASP A 58 -35.68 -60.14 20.54
CA ASP A 58 -34.64 -59.47 21.34
C ASP A 58 -33.46 -60.38 21.71
N SER A 59 -33.65 -61.71 21.63
CA SER A 59 -32.60 -62.71 21.83
C SER A 59 -31.90 -63.12 20.54
N GLY A 60 -32.26 -62.50 19.40
CA GLY A 60 -31.72 -62.82 18.09
C GLY A 60 -32.26 -64.12 17.51
N THR A 61 -33.40 -64.63 17.97
CA THR A 61 -33.93 -65.93 17.54
C THR A 61 -35.25 -65.84 16.79
N ILE A 62 -35.50 -66.82 15.91
CA ILE A 62 -36.79 -67.07 15.27
C ILE A 62 -36.94 -68.56 14.97
N GLU A 63 -38.17 -69.08 15.10
CA GLU A 63 -38.50 -70.44 14.69
C GLU A 63 -38.99 -70.49 13.23
N VAL A 64 -38.42 -71.39 12.45
CA VAL A 64 -38.82 -71.65 11.05
C VAL A 64 -39.34 -73.08 10.95
N PHE A 65 -40.54 -73.26 10.42
CA PHE A 65 -41.10 -74.60 10.19
C PHE A 65 -40.48 -75.23 8.96
N SER A 66 -39.85 -76.40 9.12
CA SER A 66 -39.32 -77.21 8.03
C SER A 66 -40.07 -78.54 7.93
N PRO A 67 -40.43 -79.04 6.73
CA PRO A 67 -41.04 -80.37 6.59
C PRO A 67 -40.07 -81.50 6.99
N GLY A 68 -38.78 -81.21 7.20
CA GLY A 68 -37.78 -82.16 7.68
C GLY A 68 -37.24 -83.13 6.63
N THR A 69 -37.87 -83.19 5.46
CA THR A 69 -37.56 -84.12 4.35
C THR A 69 -36.97 -83.45 3.12
N GLU A 70 -36.85 -82.13 3.12
CA GLU A 70 -36.36 -81.33 1.99
C GLU A 70 -35.41 -80.24 2.48
N VAL A 71 -34.50 -79.82 1.60
CA VAL A 71 -33.59 -78.70 1.84
C VAL A 71 -34.31 -77.39 1.56
N ILE A 72 -34.27 -76.45 2.51
CA ILE A 72 -34.93 -75.15 2.38
C ILE A 72 -33.88 -74.04 2.29
N PRO A 73 -33.75 -73.30 1.18
CA PRO A 73 -32.92 -72.11 1.12
C PRO A 73 -33.39 -71.06 2.13
N LEU A 74 -32.45 -70.59 2.93
CA LEU A 74 -32.61 -69.60 3.98
C LEU A 74 -31.77 -68.37 3.65
N LYS A 75 -32.38 -67.20 3.73
CA LYS A 75 -31.71 -65.91 3.59
C LYS A 75 -32.00 -65.07 4.82
N VAL A 76 -30.97 -64.46 5.39
CA VAL A 76 -31.09 -63.56 6.54
C VAL A 76 -30.55 -62.20 6.16
N GLU A 77 -31.38 -61.17 6.34
CA GLU A 77 -31.02 -59.79 6.06
C GLU A 77 -31.17 -58.94 7.33
N LYS A 78 -30.13 -58.20 7.68
CA LYS A 78 -30.21 -57.17 8.70
C LYS A 78 -29.65 -55.88 8.15
N PHE A 79 -30.42 -54.81 8.26
CA PHE A 79 -29.96 -53.49 7.82
C PHE A 79 -28.66 -53.08 8.54
N GLY A 80 -27.61 -52.75 7.78
CA GLY A 80 -26.25 -52.48 8.26
C GLY A 80 -25.30 -53.69 8.25
N TYR A 81 -25.77 -54.86 7.81
CA TYR A 81 -24.97 -56.09 7.75
C TYR A 81 -25.00 -56.65 6.34
N ASP A 82 -23.96 -57.41 5.99
CA ASP A 82 -23.97 -58.20 4.77
C ASP A 82 -25.04 -59.30 4.87
N PRO A 83 -25.83 -59.54 3.82
CA PRO A 83 -26.84 -60.58 3.84
C PRO A 83 -26.17 -61.96 3.94
N TRP A 84 -26.81 -62.86 4.66
CA TRP A 84 -26.38 -64.25 4.77
C TRP A 84 -27.32 -65.15 3.97
N GLU A 85 -26.75 -66.13 3.28
CA GLU A 85 -27.48 -67.15 2.51
C GLU A 85 -26.94 -68.52 2.89
N GLY A 86 -27.85 -69.49 3.02
CA GLY A 86 -27.53 -70.88 3.32
C GLY A 86 -28.80 -71.73 3.23
N ASP A 87 -28.79 -72.92 3.83
CA ASP A 87 -29.89 -73.87 3.72
C ASP A 87 -30.24 -74.53 5.06
N ILE A 88 -31.51 -74.86 5.24
CA ILE A 88 -32.00 -75.79 6.26
C ILE A 88 -31.92 -77.20 5.67
N GLY A 89 -30.96 -78.01 6.13
CA GLY A 89 -30.83 -79.40 5.71
C GLY A 89 -31.86 -80.33 6.37
N GLU A 90 -31.92 -81.59 5.92
CA GLU A 90 -32.75 -82.62 6.53
C GLU A 90 -32.41 -82.81 8.01
N ASN A 91 -33.43 -82.97 8.87
CA ASN A 91 -33.28 -83.13 10.33
C ASN A 91 -32.51 -82.00 11.05
N THR A 92 -32.37 -80.82 10.45
CA THR A 92 -31.77 -79.66 11.12
C THR A 92 -32.68 -79.18 12.24
N THR A 93 -32.15 -79.02 13.46
CA THR A 93 -32.89 -78.47 14.61
C THR A 93 -32.49 -77.04 14.96
N GLN A 94 -31.28 -76.62 14.57
CA GLN A 94 -30.75 -75.28 14.84
C GLN A 94 -29.84 -74.81 13.70
N ILE A 95 -29.90 -73.52 13.38
CA ILE A 95 -28.96 -72.83 12.49
C ILE A 95 -28.40 -71.61 13.21
N LEU A 96 -27.08 -71.51 13.20
CA LEU A 96 -26.34 -70.36 13.68
C LEU A 96 -25.99 -69.47 12.48
N VAL A 97 -26.50 -68.25 12.48
CA VAL A 97 -26.27 -67.27 11.42
C VAL A 97 -25.38 -66.16 11.96
N GLU A 98 -24.15 -66.13 11.46
CA GLU A 98 -23.19 -65.07 11.77
C GLU A 98 -23.32 -63.96 10.72
N LEU A 99 -23.76 -62.78 11.14
CA LEU A 99 -23.76 -61.60 10.28
C LEU A 99 -22.52 -60.74 10.54
N GLN A 100 -21.93 -60.24 9.46
CA GLN A 100 -20.83 -59.27 9.50
C GLN A 100 -21.38 -57.88 9.17
N LYS A 101 -20.88 -56.85 9.85
CA LYS A 101 -21.18 -55.46 9.50
C LYS A 101 -20.82 -55.21 8.04
N ALA A 102 -21.70 -54.55 7.31
CA ALA A 102 -21.48 -54.23 5.91
C ALA A 102 -20.23 -53.34 5.75
N LYS A 103 -19.46 -53.57 4.68
CA LYS A 103 -18.31 -52.76 4.32
C LYS A 103 -18.72 -51.59 3.43
N ILE A 104 -18.33 -50.38 3.81
CA ILE A 104 -18.66 -49.16 3.08
C ILE A 104 -17.41 -48.30 2.84
N ALA A 105 -17.48 -47.41 1.85
CA ALA A 105 -16.38 -46.52 1.52
C ALA A 105 -16.30 -45.33 2.49
N LEU A 106 -15.09 -45.02 2.96
CA LEU A 106 -14.76 -43.78 3.64
C LEU A 106 -13.73 -43.03 2.79
N SER A 107 -14.07 -41.82 2.38
CA SER A 107 -13.19 -40.91 1.65
C SER A 107 -12.73 -39.79 2.59
N VAL A 108 -11.42 -39.63 2.75
CA VAL A 108 -10.83 -38.55 3.54
C VAL A 108 -10.18 -37.56 2.59
N HIS A 109 -10.71 -36.34 2.54
CA HIS A 109 -10.21 -35.23 1.71
C HIS A 109 -9.39 -34.27 2.57
N LEU A 110 -8.18 -33.97 2.13
CA LEU A 110 -7.19 -33.22 2.87
C LEU A 110 -6.91 -31.90 2.15
N TYR A 111 -7.03 -30.79 2.87
CA TYR A 111 -6.86 -29.45 2.33
C TYR A 111 -5.85 -28.65 3.16
N ASP A 112 -5.03 -27.83 2.49
CA ASP A 112 -4.22 -26.82 3.16
C ASP A 112 -5.18 -25.77 3.76
N ALA A 113 -5.05 -25.51 5.05
CA ALA A 113 -5.97 -24.62 5.77
C ALA A 113 -5.88 -23.14 5.32
N ASP A 114 -4.76 -22.73 4.71
CA ASP A 114 -4.54 -21.37 4.25
C ASP A 114 -4.97 -21.19 2.77
N THR A 115 -4.64 -22.13 1.88
CA THR A 115 -4.95 -22.00 0.45
C THR A 115 -6.23 -22.70 0.02
N LEU A 116 -6.74 -23.63 0.83
CA LEU A 116 -7.84 -24.56 0.51
C LEU A 116 -7.53 -25.51 -0.67
N ASP A 117 -6.27 -25.59 -1.10
CA ASP A 117 -5.85 -26.52 -2.12
C ASP A 117 -5.75 -27.95 -1.55
N PRO A 118 -6.03 -28.99 -2.36
CA PRO A 118 -5.85 -30.37 -1.94
C PRO A 118 -4.38 -30.69 -1.66
N VAL A 119 -4.11 -31.48 -0.61
CA VAL A 119 -2.74 -31.86 -0.22
C VAL A 119 -2.45 -33.32 -0.60
N PRO A 120 -1.67 -33.56 -1.68
CA PRO A 120 -1.27 -34.90 -2.07
C PRO A 120 -0.12 -35.44 -1.22
N GLY A 121 0.05 -36.77 -1.18
CA GLY A 121 1.19 -37.41 -0.52
C GLY A 121 1.11 -37.44 1.02
N VAL A 122 -0.02 -37.04 1.60
CA VAL A 122 -0.24 -37.10 3.05
C VAL A 122 -0.43 -38.55 3.47
N SER A 123 0.28 -38.97 4.50
CA SER A 123 0.03 -40.25 5.11
C SER A 123 -1.18 -40.18 6.04
N VAL A 124 -2.23 -40.92 5.72
CA VAL A 124 -3.44 -41.04 6.55
C VAL A 124 -3.47 -42.42 7.18
N THR A 125 -3.43 -42.46 8.51
CA THR A 125 -3.65 -43.68 9.30
C THR A 125 -5.08 -43.66 9.81
N LEU A 126 -5.79 -44.77 9.63
CA LEU A 126 -7.11 -45.01 10.18
C LEU A 126 -7.00 -46.10 11.24
N GLU A 127 -7.27 -45.74 12.48
CA GLU A 127 -7.24 -46.64 13.63
C GLU A 127 -8.67 -46.99 14.03
N GLY A 128 -8.95 -48.29 14.18
CA GLY A 128 -10.25 -48.80 14.61
C GLY A 128 -10.45 -50.24 14.17
N ASP A 129 -11.45 -50.94 14.72
CA ASP A 129 -11.74 -52.33 14.36
C ASP A 129 -10.56 -53.31 14.61
N GLY A 130 -9.75 -53.02 15.64
CA GLY A 130 -8.65 -53.89 16.08
C GLY A 130 -7.40 -53.91 15.18
N SER A 131 -7.34 -53.09 14.12
CA SER A 131 -6.15 -52.96 13.27
C SER A 131 -6.04 -51.58 12.63
N ASP A 132 -4.81 -51.14 12.36
CA ASP A 132 -4.56 -49.85 11.72
C ASP A 132 -4.39 -50.03 10.21
N SER A 133 -5.03 -49.14 9.45
CA SER A 133 -4.87 -49.07 7.99
C SER A 133 -4.19 -47.77 7.61
N ARG A 134 -3.25 -47.80 6.67
CA ARG A 134 -2.51 -46.62 6.22
C ARG A 134 -2.62 -46.44 4.72
N VAL A 135 -3.02 -45.24 4.28
CA VAL A 135 -3.16 -44.86 2.86
C VAL A 135 -2.48 -43.51 2.65
N VAL A 136 -1.89 -43.33 1.47
CA VAL A 136 -1.32 -42.04 1.06
C VAL A 136 -2.33 -41.31 0.17
N SER A 137 -2.54 -40.01 0.41
CA SER A 137 -3.48 -39.21 -0.37
C SER A 137 -3.03 -39.04 -1.83
N ASP A 138 -3.99 -39.09 -2.74
CA ASP A 138 -3.77 -38.95 -4.18
C ASP A 138 -3.54 -37.48 -4.61
N SER A 139 -3.44 -37.23 -5.92
CA SER A 139 -3.25 -35.88 -6.48
C SER A 139 -4.39 -34.91 -6.16
N ASN A 140 -5.57 -35.42 -5.79
CA ASN A 140 -6.73 -34.63 -5.38
C ASN A 140 -6.83 -34.54 -3.84
N GLY A 141 -5.77 -34.90 -3.12
CA GLY A 141 -5.73 -34.88 -1.66
C GLY A 141 -6.72 -35.87 -1.03
N THR A 142 -7.05 -36.96 -1.72
CA THR A 142 -8.03 -37.94 -1.22
C THR A 142 -7.37 -39.25 -0.82
N ALA A 143 -7.69 -39.75 0.38
CA ALA A 143 -7.34 -41.08 0.87
C ALA A 143 -8.61 -41.90 1.06
N GLY A 144 -8.73 -43.01 0.33
CA GLY A 144 -9.90 -43.90 0.36
C GLY A 144 -9.68 -45.12 1.25
N PHE A 145 -10.66 -45.44 2.08
CA PHE A 145 -10.70 -46.62 2.95
C PHE A 145 -11.98 -47.42 2.73
N VAL A 146 -11.92 -48.71 3.03
CA VAL A 146 -13.09 -49.58 3.15
C VAL A 146 -13.24 -49.93 4.63
N VAL A 147 -14.35 -49.52 5.24
CA VAL A 147 -14.57 -49.55 6.69
C VAL A 147 -15.86 -50.29 7.03
N GLN A 148 -15.96 -50.81 8.26
CA GLN A 148 -17.20 -51.42 8.74
C GLN A 148 -18.23 -50.34 9.07
N SER A 149 -19.48 -50.57 8.66
CA SER A 149 -20.59 -49.70 8.99
C SER A 149 -20.87 -49.70 10.50
N ARG A 150 -21.35 -48.58 11.05
CA ARG A 150 -21.64 -48.40 12.50
C ARG A 150 -20.45 -48.56 13.44
N THR A 151 -19.24 -48.41 12.92
CA THR A 151 -18.00 -48.44 13.71
C THR A 151 -17.40 -47.03 13.79
N SER A 152 -16.83 -46.69 14.95
CA SER A 152 -16.09 -45.45 15.14
C SER A 152 -14.61 -45.69 14.84
N TYR A 153 -14.01 -44.77 14.09
CA TYR A 153 -12.58 -44.79 13.78
C TYR A 153 -11.92 -43.49 14.21
N ARG A 154 -10.60 -43.49 14.30
CA ARG A 154 -9.77 -42.30 14.47
C ARG A 154 -8.87 -42.15 13.24
N ILE A 155 -8.91 -40.98 12.64
CA ILE A 155 -8.03 -40.58 11.54
C ILE A 155 -6.85 -39.86 12.15
N GLU A 156 -5.63 -40.27 11.81
CA GLU A 156 -4.39 -39.57 12.11
C GLU A 156 -3.67 -39.22 10.80
N THR A 157 -3.15 -38.01 10.68
CA THR A 157 -2.45 -37.54 9.47
C THR A 157 -1.03 -37.13 9.77
N ASP A 158 -0.11 -37.49 8.88
CA ASP A 158 1.29 -37.13 8.94
C ASP A 158 1.75 -36.66 7.55
N ALA A 159 2.28 -35.44 7.47
CA ALA A 159 2.73 -34.82 6.23
C ALA A 159 3.89 -33.86 6.48
N GLU A 160 4.81 -33.78 5.53
CA GLU A 160 5.93 -32.85 5.60
C GLU A 160 5.41 -31.40 5.58
N HIS A 161 5.92 -30.58 6.50
CA HIS A 161 5.56 -29.16 6.66
C HIS A 161 4.15 -28.88 7.21
N TYR A 162 3.46 -29.90 7.75
CA TYR A 162 2.17 -29.74 8.41
C TYR A 162 2.19 -30.30 9.83
N GLN A 163 1.36 -29.71 10.69
CA GLN A 163 1.07 -30.25 11.99
C GLN A 163 0.28 -31.56 11.85
N PRO A 164 0.61 -32.60 12.64
CA PRO A 164 -0.22 -33.80 12.70
C PRO A 164 -1.65 -33.45 13.13
N ALA A 165 -2.63 -34.05 12.47
CA ALA A 165 -4.04 -33.90 12.82
C ALA A 165 -4.60 -35.24 13.30
N SER A 166 -5.55 -35.18 14.24
CA SER A 166 -6.27 -36.35 14.75
C SER A 166 -7.77 -36.04 14.87
N MET A 167 -8.62 -36.94 14.38
CA MET A 167 -10.08 -36.75 14.39
C MET A 167 -10.82 -38.07 14.53
N ALA A 168 -11.81 -38.12 15.42
CA ALA A 168 -12.75 -39.25 15.51
C ALA A 168 -13.83 -39.14 14.43
N VAL A 169 -14.20 -40.27 13.82
CA VAL A 169 -15.23 -40.37 12.79
C VAL A 169 -16.15 -41.55 13.07
N ASP A 170 -17.44 -41.27 13.22
CA ASP A 170 -18.48 -42.31 13.30
C ASP A 170 -18.98 -42.67 11.91
N ILE A 171 -18.88 -43.95 11.57
CA ILE A 171 -19.32 -44.47 10.28
C ILE A 171 -20.80 -44.88 10.36
N GLY A 172 -21.59 -44.38 9.42
CA GLY A 172 -23.00 -44.72 9.31
C GLY A 172 -23.22 -46.05 8.59
N ILE A 173 -24.18 -46.05 7.68
CA ILE A 173 -24.65 -47.22 6.90
C ILE A 173 -24.44 -47.05 5.39
N SER A 174 -23.96 -45.88 4.97
CA SER A 174 -23.65 -45.53 3.60
C SER A 174 -22.25 -44.92 3.57
N GLY A 175 -21.65 -44.86 2.37
CA GLY A 175 -20.35 -44.21 2.21
C GLY A 175 -20.31 -42.80 2.80
N LYS A 176 -19.15 -42.42 3.32
CA LYS A 176 -18.96 -41.15 4.03
C LYS A 176 -17.74 -40.42 3.49
N ASP A 177 -17.90 -39.13 3.26
CA ASP A 177 -16.81 -38.20 2.94
C ASP A 177 -16.49 -37.37 4.17
N VAL A 178 -15.20 -37.16 4.42
CA VAL A 178 -14.67 -36.44 5.57
C VAL A 178 -13.64 -35.44 5.08
N GLN A 179 -13.68 -34.23 5.60
CA GLN A 179 -12.69 -33.19 5.27
C GLN A 179 -11.78 -32.94 6.46
N VAL A 180 -10.48 -32.87 6.20
CA VAL A 180 -9.44 -32.57 7.19
C VAL A 180 -8.66 -31.35 6.71
N MET A 181 -8.65 -30.30 7.53
CA MET A 181 -7.85 -29.10 7.28
C MET A 181 -6.48 -29.29 7.93
N LEU A 182 -5.42 -29.23 7.13
CA LEU A 182 -4.03 -29.36 7.57
C LEU A 182 -3.41 -27.98 7.78
N PHE A 183 -2.85 -27.77 8.96
CA PHE A 183 -2.19 -26.50 9.30
C PHE A 183 -0.69 -26.62 9.10
N ARG A 184 -0.11 -25.71 8.32
CA ARG A 184 1.32 -25.69 8.06
C ARG A 184 2.12 -25.40 9.34
N ASP A 185 3.19 -26.16 9.58
CA ASP A 185 4.12 -25.93 10.69
C ASP A 185 5.33 -25.06 10.30
N ASP A 186 5.49 -24.80 9.00
CA ASP A 186 6.60 -24.05 8.40
C ASP A 186 6.26 -22.56 8.19
N ARG A 187 5.16 -22.06 8.75
CA ARG A 187 4.81 -20.65 8.66
C ARG A 187 5.83 -19.79 9.40
N PHE A 188 6.39 -18.82 8.69
CA PHE A 188 7.34 -17.87 9.23
C PHE A 188 6.99 -16.45 8.81
N SER A 189 7.12 -15.52 9.75
CA SER A 189 6.83 -14.11 9.48
C SER A 189 8.11 -13.30 9.39
N ILE A 190 8.21 -12.48 8.35
CA ILE A 190 9.24 -11.45 8.18
C ILE A 190 8.58 -10.11 8.48
N VAL A 191 9.20 -9.32 9.35
CA VAL A 191 8.76 -7.99 9.73
C VAL A 191 9.77 -6.97 9.21
N VAL A 192 9.37 -6.13 8.27
CA VAL A 192 10.21 -5.07 7.72
C VAL A 192 9.92 -3.77 8.44
N LYS A 193 10.98 -3.11 8.92
CA LYS A 193 10.88 -1.86 9.67
C LYS A 193 11.86 -0.83 9.15
N ASP A 194 11.50 0.43 9.31
CA ASP A 194 12.41 1.55 9.15
C ASP A 194 13.48 1.47 10.25
N GLY A 195 14.74 1.42 9.85
CA GLY A 195 15.88 1.19 10.76
C GLY A 195 16.11 2.31 11.77
N ASP A 196 15.69 3.54 11.44
CA ASP A 196 15.90 4.72 12.30
C ASP A 196 14.75 4.90 13.28
N THR A 197 13.51 4.76 12.81
CA THR A 197 12.30 5.03 13.61
C THR A 197 11.70 3.78 14.23
N GLY A 198 12.05 2.59 13.74
CA GLY A 198 11.44 1.31 14.14
C GLY A 198 10.01 1.12 13.66
N ASN A 199 9.48 2.04 12.85
CA ASN A 199 8.13 1.96 12.32
C ASN A 199 7.99 0.83 11.29
N PRO A 200 6.85 0.12 11.25
CA PRO A 200 6.61 -0.90 10.24
C PRO A 200 6.51 -0.30 8.84
N LEU A 201 7.05 -1.01 7.85
CA LEU A 201 7.07 -0.58 6.46
C LEU A 201 6.18 -1.46 5.59
N ALA A 202 5.06 -0.90 5.14
CA ALA A 202 4.11 -1.54 4.25
C ALA A 202 4.57 -1.44 2.78
N GLY A 203 4.27 -2.46 1.97
CA GLY A 203 4.59 -2.46 0.54
C GLY A 203 6.04 -2.79 0.19
N ALA A 204 6.87 -3.19 1.16
CA ALA A 204 8.23 -3.66 0.90
C ALA A 204 8.17 -5.02 0.18
N ARG A 205 8.81 -5.12 -0.99
CA ARG A 205 8.87 -6.37 -1.76
C ARG A 205 9.89 -7.30 -1.13
N VAL A 206 9.49 -8.53 -0.85
CA VAL A 206 10.33 -9.54 -0.22
C VAL A 206 10.64 -10.67 -1.21
N PHE A 207 11.93 -10.93 -1.39
CA PHE A 207 12.46 -12.00 -2.21
C PHE A 207 13.13 -13.04 -1.32
N VAL A 208 12.86 -14.31 -1.57
CA VAL A 208 13.49 -15.45 -0.89
C VAL A 208 14.08 -16.36 -1.95
N GLU A 209 15.39 -16.61 -1.87
CA GLU A 209 16.15 -17.34 -2.91
C GLU A 209 16.00 -16.73 -4.31
N GLY A 210 15.96 -15.40 -4.37
CA GLY A 210 15.81 -14.65 -5.63
C GLY A 210 14.39 -14.64 -6.21
N ILE A 211 13.42 -15.33 -5.60
CA ILE A 211 12.03 -15.37 -6.04
C ILE A 211 11.22 -14.36 -5.23
N GLU A 212 10.47 -13.48 -5.89
CA GLU A 212 9.53 -12.57 -5.21
C GLU A 212 8.42 -13.38 -4.55
N ARG A 213 8.24 -13.21 -3.24
CA ARG A 213 7.24 -13.91 -2.44
C ARG A 213 6.03 -13.05 -2.11
N GLY A 214 6.13 -11.74 -2.30
CA GLY A 214 5.04 -10.79 -2.10
C GLY A 214 5.53 -9.48 -1.48
N VAL A 215 4.58 -8.71 -0.95
CA VAL A 215 4.81 -7.44 -0.28
C VAL A 215 4.36 -7.48 1.18
N THR A 216 4.98 -6.66 2.02
CA THR A 216 4.55 -6.50 3.42
C THR A 216 3.20 -5.78 3.53
N ASP A 217 2.42 -6.17 4.53
CA ASP A 217 1.12 -5.60 4.87
C ASP A 217 1.24 -4.22 5.59
N PRO A 218 0.13 -3.56 5.97
CA PRO A 218 0.16 -2.29 6.73
C PRO A 218 0.90 -2.33 8.08
N LYS A 219 1.16 -3.52 8.63
CA LYS A 219 1.95 -3.74 9.85
C LYS A 219 3.41 -4.10 9.53
N GLY A 220 3.82 -4.01 8.27
CA GLY A 220 5.16 -4.34 7.81
C GLY A 220 5.44 -5.84 7.83
N VAL A 221 4.41 -6.68 7.85
CA VAL A 221 4.55 -8.14 7.99
C VAL A 221 4.26 -8.83 6.68
N ILE A 222 5.06 -9.85 6.36
CA ILE A 222 4.71 -10.87 5.37
C ILE A 222 4.90 -12.25 6.01
N THR A 223 3.90 -13.12 5.88
CA THR A 223 3.97 -14.51 6.37
C THR A 223 4.11 -15.44 5.18
N LEU A 224 5.13 -16.29 5.22
CA LEU A 224 5.51 -17.18 4.13
C LEU A 224 5.76 -18.61 4.65
N PRO A 225 5.53 -19.64 3.81
CA PRO A 225 6.01 -20.98 4.11
C PRO A 225 7.54 -21.02 3.98
N MET A 226 8.24 -21.16 5.11
CA MET A 226 9.70 -21.21 5.20
C MET A 226 10.11 -22.31 6.18
N PRO A 227 10.42 -23.52 5.67
CA PRO A 227 10.91 -24.62 6.48
C PRO A 227 12.04 -24.23 7.44
N ARG A 228 11.91 -24.67 8.70
CA ARG A 228 12.86 -24.42 9.78
C ARG A 228 14.18 -25.14 9.56
N GLY A 229 15.25 -24.65 10.20
CA GLY A 229 16.58 -25.26 10.17
C GLY A 229 17.35 -25.06 8.86
N LYS A 230 16.87 -24.17 7.97
CA LYS A 230 17.52 -23.84 6.69
C LYS A 230 18.02 -22.40 6.68
N VAL A 231 19.08 -22.16 5.91
CA VAL A 231 19.57 -20.82 5.58
C VAL A 231 18.83 -20.34 4.33
N TYR A 232 18.28 -19.13 4.39
CA TYR A 232 17.65 -18.46 3.26
C TYR A 232 18.41 -17.19 2.88
N LEU A 233 18.55 -16.94 1.59
CA LEU A 233 18.92 -15.64 1.04
C LEU A 233 17.67 -14.77 0.93
N ILE A 234 17.60 -13.73 1.76
CA ILE A 234 16.48 -12.80 1.80
C ILE A 234 16.93 -11.45 1.25
N ARG A 235 16.17 -10.93 0.29
CA ARG A 235 16.32 -9.55 -0.20
C ARG A 235 15.02 -8.79 0.02
N VAL A 236 15.12 -7.57 0.56
CA VAL A 236 13.97 -6.67 0.72
C VAL A 236 14.23 -5.41 -0.08
N VAL A 237 13.27 -5.03 -0.92
CA VAL A 237 13.36 -3.86 -1.81
C VAL A 237 12.18 -2.94 -1.52
N MET A 238 12.48 -1.68 -1.24
CA MET A 238 11.46 -0.64 -1.02
C MET A 238 11.95 0.69 -1.58
N GLU A 239 11.07 1.40 -2.29
CA GLU A 239 11.38 2.71 -2.84
C GLU A 239 11.75 3.71 -1.72
N GLY A 240 12.82 4.47 -1.92
CA GLY A 240 13.35 5.40 -0.93
C GLY A 240 14.21 4.76 0.17
N TYR A 241 14.39 3.43 0.14
CA TYR A 241 15.23 2.68 1.07
C TYR A 241 16.38 1.98 0.34
N GLU A 242 17.44 1.68 1.08
CA GLU A 242 18.51 0.81 0.60
C GLU A 242 18.01 -0.63 0.57
N ASP A 243 18.41 -1.37 -0.47
CA ASP A 243 18.10 -2.78 -0.56
C ASP A 243 18.76 -3.55 0.58
N TYR A 244 17.96 -4.29 1.34
CA TYR A 244 18.50 -5.29 2.25
C TYR A 244 18.85 -6.56 1.47
N ASN A 245 20.03 -7.14 1.72
CA ASN A 245 20.42 -8.44 1.20
C ASN A 245 21.19 -9.21 2.27
N GLY A 246 20.62 -10.29 2.78
CA GLY A 246 21.19 -11.04 3.89
C GLY A 246 20.87 -12.54 3.85
N ARG A 247 21.79 -13.34 4.39
CA ARG A 247 21.55 -14.76 4.66
C ARG A 247 21.00 -14.91 6.07
N GLN A 248 19.87 -15.59 6.21
CA GLN A 248 19.15 -15.74 7.47
C GLN A 248 18.85 -17.19 7.77
N ILE A 249 19.11 -17.61 9.00
CA ILE A 249 18.74 -18.95 9.47
C ILE A 249 17.36 -18.83 10.10
N VAL A 250 16.40 -19.62 9.62
CA VAL A 250 15.10 -19.72 10.26
C VAL A 250 15.18 -20.85 11.29
N GLU A 251 15.57 -20.52 12.52
CA GLU A 251 15.69 -21.51 13.60
C GLU A 251 14.30 -22.02 14.03
N SER A 252 14.27 -23.19 14.69
CA SER A 252 13.03 -23.83 15.12
C SER A 252 12.30 -23.07 16.23
N ASP A 253 12.99 -22.22 16.97
CA ASP A 253 12.46 -21.41 18.07
C ASP A 253 12.24 -19.93 17.69
N THR A 254 12.62 -19.51 16.48
CA THR A 254 12.43 -18.13 16.03
C THR A 254 10.98 -17.88 15.66
N ALA A 255 10.27 -16.99 16.37
CA ALA A 255 8.87 -16.70 16.04
C ALA A 255 8.74 -15.90 14.72
N PHE A 256 9.61 -14.91 14.52
CA PHE A 256 9.63 -14.04 13.34
C PHE A 256 11.03 -13.43 13.15
N LEU A 257 11.35 -13.05 11.92
CA LEU A 257 12.57 -12.32 11.57
C LEU A 257 12.25 -10.84 11.40
N THR A 258 12.94 -9.97 12.12
CA THR A 258 12.84 -8.52 11.89
C THR A 258 14.00 -8.05 11.01
N ILE A 259 13.68 -7.38 9.90
CA ILE A 259 14.63 -6.79 8.96
C ILE A 259 14.50 -5.27 9.03
N PRO A 260 15.47 -4.57 9.66
CA PRO A 260 15.55 -3.12 9.55
C PRO A 260 16.13 -2.73 8.18
N VAL A 261 15.50 -1.75 7.52
CA VAL A 261 16.02 -1.12 6.28
C VAL A 261 16.26 0.36 6.51
N THR A 262 17.35 0.87 5.96
CA THR A 262 17.78 2.27 6.05
C THR A 262 17.30 3.07 4.86
N LYS A 263 16.96 4.34 5.05
CA LYS A 263 16.58 5.21 3.93
C LYS A 263 17.78 5.41 3.00
N ALA A 264 17.55 5.32 1.70
CA ALA A 264 18.59 5.56 0.72
C ALA A 264 19.01 7.04 0.74
N PRO A 265 20.31 7.34 0.79
CA PRO A 265 20.78 8.71 0.66
C PRO A 265 20.72 9.15 -0.81
N PHE A 266 20.02 10.24 -1.06
CA PHE A 266 19.93 10.92 -2.34
C PHE A 266 20.96 12.03 -2.44
N THR A 267 21.45 12.21 -3.66
CA THR A 267 22.20 13.40 -4.06
C THR A 267 21.34 14.19 -5.04
N ILE A 268 21.08 15.45 -4.75
CA ILE A 268 20.38 16.37 -5.66
C ILE A 268 21.24 17.60 -5.93
N PHE A 269 20.92 18.31 -7.00
CA PHE A 269 21.54 19.57 -7.38
C PHE A 269 20.54 20.70 -7.22
N VAL A 270 21.03 21.87 -6.81
CA VAL A 270 20.25 23.10 -6.81
C VAL A 270 20.96 24.11 -7.67
N SER A 271 20.27 24.63 -8.68
CA SER A 271 20.77 25.61 -9.63
C SER A 271 20.02 26.93 -9.43
N VAL A 272 20.75 27.99 -9.10
CA VAL A 272 20.20 29.29 -8.69
C VAL A 272 20.60 30.36 -9.70
N TYR A 273 19.60 31.02 -10.26
CA TYR A 273 19.76 32.11 -11.24
C TYR A 273 19.02 33.36 -10.75
N ASN A 274 19.41 34.53 -11.26
CA ASN A 274 18.66 35.77 -11.03
C ASN A 274 17.60 36.00 -12.14
N GLU A 275 16.83 37.09 -12.03
CA GLU A 275 15.86 37.54 -13.04
C GLU A 275 16.47 37.86 -14.43
N GLU A 276 17.80 37.86 -14.55
CA GLU A 276 18.56 38.09 -15.79
C GLU A 276 19.16 36.79 -16.36
N ASN A 277 18.90 35.63 -15.73
CA ASN A 277 19.48 34.32 -16.01
C ASN A 277 20.98 34.18 -15.72
N ASP A 278 21.57 35.11 -14.97
CA ASP A 278 22.93 34.96 -14.48
C ASP A 278 22.98 34.04 -13.26
N PRO A 279 24.01 33.18 -13.14
CA PRO A 279 24.18 32.31 -11.99
C PRO A 279 24.45 33.11 -10.72
N VAL A 280 23.77 32.76 -9.63
CA VAL A 280 23.97 33.40 -8.32
C VAL A 280 24.96 32.61 -7.49
N GLU A 281 26.21 33.07 -7.43
CA GLU A 281 27.24 32.54 -6.52
C GLU A 281 26.97 32.95 -5.07
N GLY A 282 27.27 32.07 -4.11
CA GLY A 282 27.21 32.38 -2.68
C GLY A 282 25.80 32.38 -2.08
N ALA A 283 24.80 31.85 -2.79
CA ALA A 283 23.44 31.71 -2.26
C ALA A 283 23.39 30.58 -1.23
N PHE A 284 22.91 30.88 -0.03
CA PHE A 284 22.69 29.92 1.06
C PHE A 284 21.43 29.12 0.81
N ILE A 285 21.53 27.80 0.91
CA ILE A 285 20.45 26.87 0.68
C ILE A 285 20.09 26.21 2.00
N LEU A 286 18.81 26.28 2.37
CA LEU A 286 18.23 25.61 3.52
C LEU A 286 17.20 24.59 3.04
N VAL A 287 17.19 23.41 3.67
CA VAL A 287 16.17 22.38 3.52
C VAL A 287 15.52 22.20 4.89
N ASP A 288 14.21 22.47 4.99
CA ASP A 288 13.47 22.50 6.26
C ASP A 288 14.15 23.34 7.36
N ASN A 289 14.62 24.53 6.98
CA ASN A 289 15.39 25.48 7.81
C ASN A 289 16.76 24.97 8.30
N VAL A 290 17.25 23.83 7.80
CA VAL A 290 18.61 23.34 8.07
C VAL A 290 19.52 23.70 6.89
N THR A 291 20.69 24.28 7.18
CA THR A 291 21.67 24.61 6.15
C THR A 291 22.11 23.36 5.39
N ALA A 292 21.85 23.34 4.09
CA ALA A 292 22.13 22.21 3.22
C ALA A 292 23.34 22.48 2.30
N GLY A 293 23.62 23.75 1.96
CA GLY A 293 24.79 24.11 1.16
C GLY A 293 24.84 25.58 0.73
N THR A 294 25.83 25.89 -0.10
CA THR A 294 25.99 27.20 -0.74
C THR A 294 26.32 27.02 -2.22
N THR A 295 25.78 27.86 -3.09
CA THR A 295 26.10 27.81 -4.52
C THR A 295 27.52 28.28 -4.82
N GLY A 296 28.20 27.60 -5.74
CA GLY A 296 29.51 28.04 -6.26
C GLY A 296 29.38 29.06 -7.39
N ARG A 297 30.51 29.39 -8.05
CA ARG A 297 30.62 30.34 -9.17
C ARG A 297 29.69 30.13 -10.38
N TYR A 298 29.10 28.94 -10.49
CA TYR A 298 28.15 28.60 -11.56
C TYR A 298 26.69 28.59 -11.08
N GLY A 299 26.41 29.14 -9.90
CA GLY A 299 25.07 29.16 -9.32
C GLY A 299 24.59 27.79 -8.86
N ARG A 300 25.46 26.79 -8.81
CA ARG A 300 25.10 25.39 -8.52
C ARG A 300 25.63 24.94 -7.17
N ALA A 301 24.82 24.17 -6.46
CA ALA A 301 25.19 23.44 -5.24
C ALA A 301 24.85 21.95 -5.39
N VAL A 302 25.62 21.11 -4.70
CA VAL A 302 25.35 19.67 -4.56
C VAL A 302 24.87 19.43 -3.13
N LEU A 303 23.68 18.87 -2.98
CA LEU A 303 23.16 18.46 -1.68
C LEU A 303 23.24 16.94 -1.61
N THR A 304 23.97 16.43 -0.63
CA THR A 304 24.14 14.99 -0.41
C THR A 304 23.42 14.54 0.84
N ASN A 305 23.19 13.24 0.96
CA ASN A 305 22.64 12.62 2.16
C ASN A 305 21.23 13.10 2.52
N ILE A 306 20.44 13.51 1.52
CA ILE A 306 19.02 13.83 1.67
C ILE A 306 18.23 12.54 1.48
N THR A 307 17.20 12.28 2.26
CA THR A 307 16.38 11.06 2.06
C THR A 307 15.23 11.33 1.12
N ALA A 308 14.63 10.28 0.55
CA ALA A 308 13.41 10.46 -0.23
C ALA A 308 12.31 11.05 0.65
N GLY A 309 11.61 12.08 0.15
CA GLY A 309 10.64 12.80 0.96
C GLY A 309 10.20 14.14 0.39
N ARG A 310 9.39 14.84 1.18
CA ARG A 310 8.93 16.20 0.89
C ARG A 310 9.54 17.16 1.90
N TYR A 311 10.09 18.24 1.40
CA TYR A 311 10.80 19.26 2.15
C TYR A 311 10.36 20.65 1.69
N ILE A 312 10.80 21.68 2.41
CA ILE A 312 10.79 23.08 1.97
C ILE A 312 12.23 23.48 1.64
N LEU A 313 12.45 23.86 0.39
CA LEU A 313 13.69 24.48 -0.05
C LEU A 313 13.57 25.99 0.12
N GLU A 314 14.57 26.59 0.77
CA GLU A 314 14.72 28.03 0.89
C GLU A 314 16.10 28.45 0.41
N VAL A 315 16.15 29.44 -0.47
CA VAL A 315 17.39 29.99 -1.02
C VAL A 315 17.50 31.46 -0.63
N GLN A 316 18.60 31.81 0.02
CA GLN A 316 18.85 33.15 0.56
C GLN A 316 20.15 33.71 0.01
N HIS A 317 20.15 34.99 -0.34
CA HIS A 317 21.35 35.73 -0.67
C HIS A 317 21.10 37.22 -0.35
N PRO A 318 22.06 37.98 0.26
CA PRO A 318 21.84 39.36 0.71
C PRO A 318 21.24 40.31 -0.35
N ARG A 319 21.76 40.24 -1.59
CA ARG A 319 21.33 41.06 -2.73
C ARG A 319 19.93 40.73 -3.30
N TYR A 320 19.31 39.65 -2.85
CA TYR A 320 18.07 39.14 -3.43
C TYR A 320 16.96 39.00 -2.39
N VAL A 321 15.73 38.88 -2.89
CA VAL A 321 14.58 38.44 -2.09
C VAL A 321 14.67 36.92 -1.91
N PRO A 322 14.57 36.39 -0.69
CA PRO A 322 14.59 34.94 -0.47
C PRO A 322 13.49 34.22 -1.24
N ALA A 323 13.83 33.09 -1.87
CA ALA A 323 12.87 32.21 -2.52
C ALA A 323 12.57 31.00 -1.63
N ARG A 324 11.30 30.61 -1.53
CA ARG A 324 10.85 29.43 -0.77
C ARG A 324 9.93 28.59 -1.65
N GLN A 325 10.22 27.31 -1.80
CA GLN A 325 9.42 26.41 -2.63
C GLN A 325 9.39 24.97 -2.06
N PRO A 326 8.33 24.20 -2.32
CA PRO A 326 8.31 22.79 -1.97
C PRO A 326 9.37 22.03 -2.78
N LEU A 327 10.07 21.11 -2.12
CA LEU A 327 11.04 20.19 -2.70
C LEU A 327 10.56 18.76 -2.51
N VAL A 328 10.46 17.99 -3.59
CA VAL A 328 10.17 16.56 -3.53
C VAL A 328 11.42 15.83 -3.98
N VAL A 329 12.02 15.06 -3.08
CA VAL A 329 13.18 14.21 -3.41
C VAL A 329 12.67 12.82 -3.67
N ALA A 330 12.70 12.41 -4.93
CA ALA A 330 12.31 11.07 -5.37
C ALA A 330 13.31 10.46 -6.37
N ILE A 331 14.16 11.28 -7.00
CA ILE A 331 15.02 10.85 -8.10
C ILE A 331 16.48 11.21 -7.78
N GLN A 332 17.38 10.23 -7.96
CA GLN A 332 18.81 10.45 -7.78
C GLN A 332 19.35 11.42 -8.84
N GLY A 333 20.08 12.44 -8.39
CA GLY A 333 20.72 13.42 -9.28
C GLY A 333 19.76 14.44 -9.90
N GLU A 334 18.55 14.58 -9.35
CA GLU A 334 17.61 15.62 -9.77
C GLU A 334 18.23 17.02 -9.65
N ASP A 335 17.93 17.91 -10.61
CA ASP A 335 18.40 19.30 -10.62
C ASP A 335 17.21 20.24 -10.42
N VAL A 336 17.23 20.93 -9.28
CA VAL A 336 16.16 21.83 -8.84
C VAL A 336 16.57 23.25 -9.17
N VAL A 337 15.83 23.89 -10.08
CA VAL A 337 16.09 25.27 -10.50
C VAL A 337 15.34 26.23 -9.58
N THR A 338 15.99 27.30 -9.14
CA THR A 338 15.41 28.38 -8.35
C THR A 338 15.81 29.73 -8.92
N GLU A 339 14.85 30.63 -9.12
CA GLU A 339 15.08 32.01 -9.52
C GLU A 339 15.06 32.94 -8.30
N LEU A 340 16.02 33.86 -8.22
CA LEU A 340 16.10 34.91 -7.20
C LEU A 340 15.86 36.28 -7.82
N LEU A 341 14.91 37.02 -7.24
CA LEU A 341 14.60 38.39 -7.65
C LEU A 341 15.49 39.39 -6.91
N TYR A 342 16.01 40.40 -7.61
CA TYR A 342 16.77 41.46 -6.97
C TYR A 342 15.92 42.16 -5.90
N ARG A 343 16.54 42.48 -4.77
CA ARG A 343 15.90 43.37 -3.80
C ARG A 343 15.85 44.78 -4.37
N LYS A 344 14.66 45.39 -4.38
CA LYS A 344 14.41 46.73 -4.90
C LYS A 344 13.77 47.59 -3.81
N GLU A 345 14.14 48.87 -3.76
CA GLU A 345 13.64 49.86 -2.81
C GLU A 345 13.02 51.05 -3.54
N ASN A 346 11.96 51.62 -2.96
CA ASN A 346 11.29 52.79 -3.53
C ASN A 346 11.97 54.07 -3.02
N ILE A 347 12.65 54.78 -3.91
CA ILE A 347 13.40 55.99 -3.62
C ILE A 347 12.68 57.19 -4.22
N THR A 348 12.45 58.23 -3.43
CA THR A 348 11.91 59.49 -3.95
C THR A 348 13.05 60.44 -4.30
N ILE A 349 13.29 60.67 -5.59
CA ILE A 349 14.20 61.73 -6.03
C ILE A 349 13.50 63.07 -5.83
N ARG A 350 14.14 64.01 -5.14
CA ARG A 350 13.64 65.36 -4.87
C ARG A 350 14.62 66.39 -5.43
N THR A 351 14.13 67.24 -6.31
CA THR A 351 14.94 68.32 -6.92
C THR A 351 14.60 69.65 -6.27
N VAL A 352 15.62 70.37 -5.82
CA VAL A 352 15.45 71.63 -5.07
C VAL A 352 16.36 72.74 -5.57
N GLU A 353 15.83 73.96 -5.61
CA GLU A 353 16.57 75.20 -5.84
C GLU A 353 16.81 75.89 -4.48
N GLY A 354 18.07 76.24 -4.20
CA GLY A 354 18.46 76.85 -2.93
C GLY A 354 18.27 75.89 -1.75
N SER A 355 17.72 76.37 -0.64
CA SER A 355 17.59 75.59 0.60
C SER A 355 16.32 74.73 0.70
N ALA A 356 15.32 74.87 -0.19
CA ALA A 356 14.10 74.04 -0.12
C ALA A 356 13.13 74.11 -1.31
N SER A 357 13.28 75.03 -2.27
CA SER A 357 12.22 75.28 -3.27
C SER A 357 12.15 74.15 -4.29
N PRO A 358 11.01 73.46 -4.47
CA PRO A 358 10.94 72.34 -5.39
C PRO A 358 11.11 72.79 -6.84
N VAL A 359 11.83 72.00 -7.65
CA VAL A 359 11.99 72.27 -9.08
C VAL A 359 11.19 71.25 -9.89
N PRO A 360 9.97 71.60 -10.35
CA PRO A 360 9.15 70.67 -11.12
C PRO A 360 9.65 70.50 -12.57
N GLY A 361 9.30 69.40 -13.22
CA GLY A 361 9.61 69.14 -14.63
C GLY A 361 11.10 68.93 -14.93
N VAL A 362 11.89 68.51 -13.96
CA VAL A 362 13.29 68.10 -14.18
C VAL A 362 13.30 66.70 -14.78
N LYS A 363 13.98 66.52 -15.91
CA LYS A 363 14.21 65.21 -16.50
C LYS A 363 15.23 64.46 -15.66
N ILE A 364 14.89 63.26 -15.23
CA ILE A 364 15.76 62.37 -14.47
C ILE A 364 16.12 61.18 -15.35
N SER A 365 17.42 60.91 -15.46
CA SER A 365 17.96 59.72 -16.10
C SER A 365 18.74 58.87 -15.10
N LEU A 366 18.57 57.55 -15.16
CA LEU A 366 19.28 56.57 -14.35
C LEU A 366 20.18 55.74 -15.27
N ASN A 367 21.49 55.75 -15.03
CA ASN A 367 22.49 55.10 -15.88
C ASN A 367 22.38 55.48 -17.37
N GLY A 368 21.95 56.71 -17.65
CA GLY A 368 21.76 57.24 -19.00
C GLY A 368 20.38 56.97 -19.63
N GLU A 369 19.52 56.16 -19.01
CA GLU A 369 18.15 55.91 -19.48
C GLU A 369 17.16 56.86 -18.78
N GLU A 370 16.20 57.43 -19.53
CA GLU A 370 15.21 58.35 -18.97
C GLU A 370 14.26 57.61 -18.01
N ALA A 371 14.27 58.00 -16.74
CA ALA A 371 13.37 57.48 -15.72
C ALA A 371 12.05 58.27 -15.62
N GLY A 372 12.06 59.54 -16.05
CA GLY A 372 10.87 60.40 -16.13
C GLY A 372 11.12 61.84 -15.70
N PHE A 373 10.05 62.56 -15.38
CA PHE A 373 10.09 63.97 -15.00
C PHE A 373 9.58 64.19 -13.57
N THR A 374 10.19 65.14 -12.85
CA THR A 374 9.69 65.51 -11.51
C THR A 374 8.32 66.17 -11.57
N SER A 375 7.46 65.83 -10.61
CA SER A 375 6.11 66.40 -10.46
C SER A 375 6.12 67.89 -10.08
N ASP A 376 4.95 68.51 -9.95
CA ASP A 376 4.78 69.88 -9.44
C ASP A 376 5.42 70.13 -8.07
N ARG A 377 5.66 69.06 -7.30
CA ARG A 377 6.34 69.10 -6.00
C ARG A 377 7.86 68.86 -6.10
N GLY A 378 8.41 68.81 -7.31
CA GLY A 378 9.83 68.55 -7.57
C GLY A 378 10.26 67.12 -7.24
N THR A 379 9.31 66.17 -7.17
CA THR A 379 9.60 64.77 -6.79
C THR A 379 9.32 63.77 -7.90
N LEU A 380 10.10 62.68 -7.92
CA LEU A 380 9.90 61.51 -8.78
C LEU A 380 10.18 60.22 -7.97
N PRO A 381 9.18 59.35 -7.75
CA PRO A 381 9.42 58.02 -7.17
C PRO A 381 10.06 57.10 -8.21
N VAL A 382 11.10 56.37 -7.82
CA VAL A 382 11.79 55.38 -8.65
C VAL A 382 12.04 54.10 -7.84
N LEU A 383 11.99 52.96 -8.52
CA LEU A 383 12.26 51.66 -7.91
C LEU A 383 13.68 51.22 -8.28
N LEU A 384 14.60 51.20 -7.32
CA LEU A 384 16.03 50.96 -7.54
C LEU A 384 16.49 49.67 -6.86
N ARG A 385 17.42 48.94 -7.49
CA ARG A 385 18.08 47.78 -6.87
C ARG A 385 18.97 48.25 -5.73
N VAL A 386 18.99 47.48 -4.65
CA VAL A 386 19.93 47.75 -3.53
C VAL A 386 21.34 47.31 -3.90
N ASP A 387 22.33 47.90 -3.24
CA ASP A 387 23.75 47.60 -3.35
C ASP A 387 24.28 47.63 -4.81
N LEU A 388 23.62 48.45 -5.64
CA LEU A 388 24.01 48.77 -7.01
C LEU A 388 24.25 50.29 -7.10
N PRO A 389 25.41 50.74 -7.60
CA PRO A 389 25.64 52.15 -7.85
C PRO A 389 24.83 52.61 -9.06
N TYR A 390 24.15 53.75 -8.92
CA TYR A 390 23.41 54.42 -9.99
C TYR A 390 24.06 55.76 -10.31
N THR A 391 24.29 56.02 -11.59
CA THR A 391 24.56 57.37 -12.10
C THR A 391 23.23 58.06 -12.36
N ILE A 392 22.93 59.10 -11.58
CA ILE A 392 21.66 59.83 -11.65
C ILE A 392 21.94 61.21 -12.25
N THR A 393 21.34 61.49 -13.39
CA THR A 393 21.46 62.77 -14.10
C THR A 393 20.14 63.52 -14.04
N ALA A 394 20.20 64.79 -13.64
CA ALA A 394 19.08 65.71 -13.57
C ALA A 394 19.29 66.86 -14.55
N GLU A 395 18.40 66.97 -15.54
CA GLU A 395 18.50 67.92 -16.63
C GLU A 395 17.23 68.78 -16.71
N LYS A 396 17.40 70.10 -16.82
CA LYS A 396 16.31 71.03 -17.03
C LYS A 396 16.79 72.32 -17.69
N ASP A 397 16.08 72.78 -18.72
CA ASP A 397 16.33 74.07 -19.35
C ASP A 397 16.35 75.21 -18.34
N GLY A 398 17.36 76.07 -18.44
CA GLY A 398 17.58 77.18 -17.51
C GLY A 398 18.28 76.78 -16.21
N TYR A 399 18.67 75.52 -16.05
CA TYR A 399 19.48 75.02 -14.94
C TYR A 399 20.78 74.36 -15.45
N HIS A 400 21.79 74.29 -14.59
CA HIS A 400 22.95 73.45 -14.84
C HIS A 400 22.56 71.98 -14.63
N GLU A 401 23.01 71.13 -15.53
CA GLU A 401 22.91 69.67 -15.38
C GLU A 401 23.66 69.23 -14.12
N VAL A 402 23.08 68.29 -13.40
CA VAL A 402 23.68 67.67 -12.21
C VAL A 402 23.76 66.17 -12.44
N THR A 403 24.95 65.60 -12.30
CA THR A 403 25.17 64.15 -12.33
C THR A 403 25.82 63.72 -11.03
N ILE A 404 25.21 62.73 -10.36
CA ILE A 404 25.70 62.15 -9.09
C ILE A 404 25.78 60.63 -9.22
N GLU A 405 26.70 60.02 -8.47
CA GLU A 405 26.75 58.58 -8.28
C GLU A 405 26.23 58.24 -6.89
N GLN A 406 25.24 57.36 -6.81
CA GLN A 406 24.60 56.98 -5.55
C GLN A 406 24.41 55.46 -5.47
N GLU A 407 24.89 54.86 -4.39
CA GLU A 407 24.59 53.48 -4.04
C GLU A 407 23.41 53.44 -3.05
N ILE A 408 22.46 52.53 -3.30
CA ILE A 408 21.22 52.38 -2.53
C ILE A 408 21.41 51.26 -1.51
N SER A 409 21.70 51.58 -0.25
CA SER A 409 21.92 50.57 0.80
C SER A 409 20.68 50.34 1.67
N SER A 410 20.37 49.09 2.01
CA SER A 410 19.20 48.75 2.83
C SER A 410 19.28 49.17 4.30
N SER A 411 20.43 49.64 4.79
CA SER A 411 20.70 49.87 6.23
C SER A 411 20.63 51.33 6.68
N ASN A 412 20.65 52.33 5.78
CA ASN A 412 20.88 53.74 6.15
C ASN A 412 20.07 54.78 5.33
N MET A 413 18.92 54.43 4.76
CA MET A 413 18.22 55.37 3.89
C MET A 413 17.14 56.20 4.58
N THR A 414 17.29 57.52 4.47
CA THR A 414 16.13 58.39 4.35
C THR A 414 15.49 58.10 2.98
N PRO A 415 14.16 57.97 2.89
CA PRO A 415 13.44 57.54 1.67
C PRO A 415 13.45 58.58 0.53
N SER A 416 14.33 59.59 0.61
CA SER A 416 14.43 60.69 -0.33
C SER A 416 15.87 61.04 -0.65
N LEU A 417 16.20 61.12 -1.94
CA LEU A 417 17.48 61.60 -2.44
C LEU A 417 17.31 63.02 -2.96
N GLU A 418 18.05 63.99 -2.39
CA GLU A 418 17.97 65.39 -2.79
C GLU A 418 19.02 65.75 -3.85
N ILE A 419 18.57 66.34 -4.95
CA ILE A 419 19.41 66.84 -6.05
C ILE A 419 19.29 68.38 -6.11
N PRO A 420 20.36 69.12 -5.78
CA PRO A 420 20.34 70.58 -5.78
C PRO A 420 20.51 71.15 -7.20
N MET A 421 19.49 71.82 -7.71
CA MET A 421 19.46 72.45 -9.03
C MET A 421 19.90 73.92 -8.95
N LYS A 422 20.90 74.31 -9.76
CA LYS A 422 21.40 75.70 -9.84
C LYS A 422 21.01 76.32 -11.18
N ARG A 423 20.40 77.51 -11.18
CA ARG A 423 20.05 78.23 -12.42
C ARG A 423 21.30 78.56 -13.23
N ASN A 424 21.18 78.37 -14.54
CA ASN A 424 22.14 78.85 -15.51
C ASN A 424 21.78 80.30 -15.88
N PHE A 425 22.59 81.27 -15.42
CA PHE A 425 22.36 82.68 -15.69
C PHE A 425 22.93 83.05 -17.07
N ASN A 426 22.05 83.20 -18.07
CA ASN A 426 22.46 83.62 -19.41
C ASN A 426 22.58 85.16 -19.48
N TRP A 427 23.81 85.68 -19.38
CA TRP A 427 24.13 87.12 -19.43
C TRP A 427 23.67 87.81 -20.72
N MET A 428 23.42 87.06 -21.80
CA MET A 428 23.13 87.59 -23.14
C MET A 428 21.83 88.41 -23.24
N LEU A 429 20.89 88.25 -22.28
CA LEU A 429 19.65 89.04 -22.25
C LEU A 429 19.86 90.44 -21.64
N PHE A 430 20.85 90.64 -20.78
CA PHE A 430 21.11 91.94 -20.14
C PHE A 430 21.90 92.90 -21.03
N SER A 431 22.69 92.40 -21.99
CA SER A 431 23.41 93.24 -22.96
C SER A 431 22.48 94.00 -23.90
N ILE A 432 21.32 93.42 -24.27
CA ILE A 432 20.35 94.08 -25.15
C ILE A 432 19.62 95.22 -24.42
N ALA A 433 19.27 95.03 -23.15
CA ALA A 433 18.67 96.08 -22.32
C ALA A 433 19.66 97.21 -21.99
N GLY A 434 20.93 96.88 -21.73
CA GLY A 434 21.99 97.86 -21.46
C GLY A 434 22.30 98.76 -22.66
N ILE A 435 22.35 98.21 -23.88
CA ILE A 435 22.59 98.99 -25.11
C ILE A 435 21.39 99.92 -25.40
N GLY A 436 20.15 99.48 -25.14
CA GLY A 436 18.96 100.31 -25.28
C GLY A 436 18.96 101.55 -24.39
N VAL A 437 19.38 101.41 -23.12
CA VAL A 437 19.47 102.53 -22.17
C VAL A 437 20.60 103.51 -22.55
N VAL A 438 21.75 103.00 -23.00
CA VAL A 438 22.86 103.85 -23.45
C VAL A 438 22.52 104.60 -24.75
N ALA A 439 21.78 103.99 -25.68
CA ALA A 439 21.31 104.65 -26.89
C ALA A 439 20.31 105.79 -26.59
N VAL A 440 19.40 105.58 -25.62
CA VAL A 440 18.43 106.60 -25.20
C VAL A 440 19.12 107.77 -24.47
N ILE A 441 20.09 107.49 -23.59
CA ILE A 441 20.87 108.54 -22.91
C ILE A 441 21.76 109.31 -23.90
N GLY A 442 22.35 108.62 -24.88
CA GLY A 442 23.12 109.24 -25.96
C GLY A 442 22.28 110.17 -26.84
N ALA A 443 21.04 109.78 -27.18
CA ALA A 443 20.13 110.61 -27.96
C ALA A 443 19.71 111.89 -27.23
N ILE A 444 19.46 111.81 -25.91
CA ILE A 444 19.07 112.97 -25.08
C ILE A 444 20.23 113.98 -24.93
N LEU A 445 21.48 113.51 -24.83
CA LEU A 445 22.66 114.37 -24.72
C LEU A 445 22.99 115.12 -26.02
N VAL A 446 22.76 114.50 -27.18
CA VAL A 446 22.98 115.14 -28.50
C VAL A 446 21.90 116.18 -28.79
N PHE A 447 20.65 115.95 -28.38
CA PHE A 447 19.57 116.91 -28.60
C PHE A 447 19.72 118.20 -27.77
N ARG A 448 20.36 118.13 -26.58
CA ARG A 448 20.54 119.29 -25.70
C ARG A 448 21.67 120.25 -26.11
N ARG A 449 22.57 119.87 -27.04
CA ARG A 449 23.72 120.70 -27.45
C ARG A 449 23.51 121.53 -28.73
N ARG A 450 22.34 121.46 -29.40
CA ARG A 450 22.10 122.14 -30.69
C ARG A 450 21.15 123.34 -30.69
N SER A 451 20.63 123.79 -29.55
CA SER A 451 19.75 124.98 -29.50
C SER A 451 20.19 125.98 -28.41
N GLY A 452 20.84 127.08 -28.82
CA GLY A 452 21.00 128.26 -27.98
C GLY A 452 22.23 129.11 -28.28
N GLY A 453 22.18 129.94 -29.34
CA GLY A 453 23.19 131.00 -29.55
C GLY A 453 22.81 132.01 -30.64
N ARG A 454 22.85 133.31 -30.25
CA ARG A 454 22.73 134.60 -30.99
C ARG A 454 21.36 135.28 -30.91
N SER A 455 21.20 136.61 -30.75
CA SER A 455 22.10 137.78 -30.57
C SER A 455 21.24 139.05 -30.61
N HIS A 456 21.51 140.08 -29.81
CA HIS A 456 21.38 141.54 -30.07
C HIS A 456 21.83 142.28 -28.78
N GLY A 457 22.55 143.42 -28.72
CA GLY A 457 23.00 144.37 -29.74
C GLY A 457 22.90 145.83 -29.22
N ARG A 458 23.90 146.29 -28.45
CA ARG A 458 24.57 147.64 -28.46
C ARG A 458 23.88 148.98 -28.01
N ARG A 459 24.61 149.72 -27.14
CA ARG A 459 24.89 151.19 -26.97
C ARG A 459 24.56 151.71 -25.54
N GLY A 460 25.37 152.54 -24.86
CA GLY A 460 26.66 153.21 -25.10
C GLY A 460 26.90 154.31 -24.04
N GLY A 461 28.14 154.80 -23.86
CA GLY A 461 28.41 156.04 -23.11
C GLY A 461 29.85 156.21 -22.60
N LEU A 462 30.60 157.10 -23.29
CA LEU A 462 31.83 157.86 -22.95
C LEU A 462 33.13 157.14 -22.55
#